data_AF-A0A0D1L8M0-F1
#
_entry.id   AF-A0A0D1L8M0-F1
#
_cell.length_a   1.000
_cell.length_b   1.000
_cell.length_c   1.000
_cell.angle_alpha   90.00
_cell.angle_beta   90.00
_cell.angle_gamma   90.00
#
_symmetry.space_group_name_H-M   'P 1'
#
loop_
_entity.id
_entity.type
_entity.pdbx_description
1 polymer ?
#
loop_
_entity_poly.entity_id
_entity_poly.type
_entity_poly.pdbx_seq_one_letter_code
_entity_poly.pdbx_strand_id
1 'polypeptide(L)'
;MGVTQHIGGSDTSTAISNLLLVTGNYGKPGAGSYPLRGHNNVQGASDFGSMPDRLPGYEKVTDEQVRQKYERAWGVPLPKEPGMTNHEMIEKIHSGQLKAMYVKGEEMGLVDSNINHVHAAYEKLDFFVVQDIFLSRTAEFADVVLPASPSLEKEGTFTNTERRIQRLYQVFEPLGESKPDWQIIMEVANKLGAGWHYMQTLWRKQPSCRRFMPVSPMNVLRAIIPCNGL
;
A
#
# COMPACT_ATOMS: atom_id res chain seq x y z
N MET A 1 11.93 13.76 -9.49
CA MET A 1 12.44 13.32 -8.16
C MET A 1 13.75 14.00 -7.73
N GLY A 2 14.26 15.04 -8.43
CA GLY A 2 15.55 15.71 -8.11
C GLY A 2 15.58 16.56 -6.82
N VAL A 3 14.62 16.35 -5.90
CA VAL A 3 14.61 16.94 -4.56
C VAL A 3 14.50 15.82 -3.54
N THR A 4 13.46 15.00 -3.67
CA THR A 4 13.11 13.96 -2.69
C THR A 4 14.08 12.78 -2.63
N GLN A 5 14.88 12.53 -3.67
CA GLN A 5 15.87 11.45 -3.72
C GLN A 5 17.29 11.91 -3.32
N HIS A 6 17.39 12.93 -2.48
CA HIS A 6 18.65 13.40 -1.90
C HIS A 6 18.58 13.33 -0.37
N ILE A 7 19.76 13.24 0.28
CA ILE A 7 19.88 13.12 1.75
C ILE A 7 19.11 14.23 2.48
N GLY A 8 19.16 15.46 1.97
CA GLY A 8 18.42 16.62 2.50
C GLY A 8 17.06 16.88 1.82
N GLY A 9 16.43 15.87 1.24
CA GLY A 9 15.21 16.04 0.44
C GLY A 9 14.03 16.62 1.22
N SER A 10 13.86 16.21 2.48
CA SER A 10 12.84 16.75 3.39
C SER A 10 13.09 18.23 3.72
N ASP A 11 14.34 18.58 4.03
CA ASP A 11 14.73 19.96 4.35
C ASP A 11 14.58 20.86 3.13
N THR A 12 14.98 20.38 1.96
CA THR A 12 14.83 21.10 0.70
C THR A 12 13.34 21.32 0.36
N SER A 13 12.49 20.31 0.57
CA SER A 13 11.04 20.45 0.39
C SER A 13 10.44 21.47 1.35
N THR A 14 10.91 21.48 2.61
CA THR A 14 10.52 22.46 3.62
C THR A 14 10.96 23.87 3.23
N ALA A 15 12.19 24.03 2.72
CA ALA A 15 12.71 25.32 2.25
C ALA A 15 11.89 25.87 1.09
N ILE A 16 11.47 25.03 0.13
CA ILE A 16 10.56 25.42 -0.97
C ILE A 16 9.23 25.91 -0.40
N SER A 17 8.65 25.19 0.57
CA SER A 17 7.42 25.61 1.24
C SER A 17 7.58 26.96 1.95
N ASN A 18 8.70 27.16 2.67
CA ASN A 18 8.98 28.43 3.36
C ASN A 18 9.08 29.61 2.38
N LEU A 19 9.74 29.42 1.23
CA LEU A 19 9.81 30.44 0.18
C LEU A 19 8.42 30.83 -0.32
N LEU A 20 7.55 29.85 -0.57
CA LEU A 20 6.18 30.10 -1.02
C LEU A 20 5.33 30.81 0.06
N LEU A 21 5.55 30.51 1.34
CA LEU A 21 4.89 31.22 2.45
C LEU A 21 5.33 32.69 2.51
N VAL A 22 6.64 32.96 2.49
CA VAL A 22 7.19 34.33 2.58
C VAL A 22 6.79 35.18 1.38
N THR A 23 6.69 34.58 0.20
CA THR A 23 6.27 35.27 -1.03
C THR A 23 4.74 35.36 -1.21
N GLY A 24 3.95 34.88 -0.25
CA GLY A 24 2.49 34.91 -0.31
C GLY A 24 1.90 34.07 -1.44
N ASN A 25 2.58 32.98 -1.81
CA ASN A 25 2.23 32.06 -2.90
C ASN A 25 1.57 30.77 -2.40
N TYR A 26 0.75 30.87 -1.36
CA TYR A 26 -0.17 29.82 -0.92
C TYR A 26 -1.62 30.32 -0.89
N GLY A 27 -2.57 29.39 -0.98
CA GLY A 27 -4.00 29.67 -0.77
C GLY A 27 -4.71 30.42 -1.90
N LYS A 28 -4.10 30.54 -3.09
CA LYS A 28 -4.69 31.22 -4.25
C LYS A 28 -4.50 30.42 -5.55
N PRO A 29 -5.41 30.54 -6.53
CA PRO A 29 -5.26 29.90 -7.84
C PRO A 29 -3.94 30.30 -8.53
N GLY A 30 -3.30 29.35 -9.22
CA GLY A 30 -2.04 29.59 -9.92
C GLY A 30 -0.79 29.69 -9.02
N ALA A 31 -0.92 29.39 -7.72
CA ALA A 31 0.19 29.38 -6.76
C ALA A 31 0.23 28.07 -5.97
N GLY A 32 1.29 27.89 -5.17
CA GLY A 32 1.49 26.74 -4.30
C GLY A 32 2.64 25.82 -4.73
N SER A 33 2.86 24.78 -3.94
CA SER A 33 3.81 23.72 -4.25
C SER A 33 3.07 22.51 -4.80
N TYR A 34 3.57 21.97 -5.91
CA TYR A 34 3.01 20.81 -6.58
C TYR A 34 4.05 19.69 -6.65
N PRO A 35 4.13 18.81 -5.64
CA PRO A 35 5.00 17.64 -5.72
C PRO A 35 4.43 16.70 -6.78
N LEU A 36 5.04 16.69 -7.97
CA LEU A 36 4.63 15.81 -9.06
C LEU A 36 4.91 14.35 -8.67
N ARG A 37 3.84 13.63 -8.31
CA ARG A 37 3.91 12.20 -7.99
C ARG A 37 4.01 11.39 -9.29
N GLY A 38 4.82 10.32 -9.24
CA GLY A 38 5.13 9.48 -10.39
C GLY A 38 4.00 8.52 -10.78
N HIS A 39 3.69 7.55 -9.91
CA HIS A 39 2.66 6.56 -10.24
C HIS A 39 1.24 7.12 -10.16
N ASN A 40 0.36 6.55 -10.98
CA ASN A 40 -1.04 6.90 -11.16
C ASN A 40 -1.87 6.98 -9.87
N ASN A 41 -1.48 6.24 -8.82
CA ASN A 41 -2.24 6.15 -7.58
C ASN A 41 -1.39 6.25 -6.31
N VAL A 42 -0.18 6.83 -6.36
CA VAL A 42 0.63 7.04 -5.12
C VAL A 42 -0.14 7.88 -4.11
N GLN A 43 -0.89 8.89 -4.58
CA GLN A 43 -1.75 9.70 -3.72
C GLN A 43 -2.82 8.84 -3.05
N GLY A 44 -3.56 8.03 -3.82
CA GLY A 44 -4.60 7.16 -3.28
C GLY A 44 -4.05 6.10 -2.32
N ALA A 45 -2.93 5.45 -2.65
CA ALA A 45 -2.29 4.49 -1.75
C ALA A 45 -1.96 5.13 -0.39
N SER A 46 -1.42 6.36 -0.39
CA SER A 46 -1.23 7.12 0.85
C SER A 46 -2.55 7.46 1.55
N ASP A 47 -3.56 7.92 0.81
CA ASP A 47 -4.89 8.27 1.35
C ASP A 47 -5.53 7.06 2.06
N PHE A 48 -5.31 5.85 1.58
CA PHE A 48 -5.83 4.59 2.12
C PHE A 48 -4.91 3.92 3.15
N GLY A 49 -3.87 4.60 3.64
CA GLY A 49 -3.04 4.10 4.74
C GLY A 49 -2.03 3.04 4.32
N SER A 50 -1.56 3.03 3.07
CA SER A 50 -0.39 2.23 2.65
C SER A 50 0.91 2.86 3.17
N MET A 51 0.98 3.09 4.48
CA MET A 51 2.13 3.63 5.22
C MET A 51 2.19 2.94 6.59
N PRO A 52 3.39 2.65 7.11
CA PRO A 52 3.52 1.87 8.35
C PRO A 52 2.99 2.58 9.60
N ASP A 53 2.92 3.91 9.60
CA ASP A 53 2.54 4.73 10.75
C ASP A 53 1.13 5.34 10.65
N ARG A 54 0.40 5.09 9.55
CA ARG A 54 -0.89 5.75 9.26
C ARG A 54 -2.01 4.78 8.92
N LEU A 55 -3.17 5.08 9.46
CA LEU A 55 -4.47 4.57 9.03
C LEU A 55 -5.04 5.48 7.91
N PRO A 56 -6.08 5.01 7.19
CA PRO A 56 -6.70 5.78 6.12
C PRO A 56 -7.06 7.21 6.54
N GLY A 57 -6.89 8.18 5.62
CA GLY A 57 -7.09 9.59 5.91
C GLY A 57 -5.92 10.28 6.62
N TYR A 58 -4.71 9.70 6.55
CA TYR A 58 -3.48 10.22 7.19
C TYR A 58 -3.52 10.24 8.73
N GLU A 59 -4.39 9.45 9.34
CA GLU A 59 -4.54 9.40 10.79
C GLU A 59 -3.43 8.53 11.40
N LYS A 60 -2.79 8.99 12.48
CA LYS A 60 -1.66 8.27 13.09
C LYS A 60 -2.15 7.00 13.78
N VAL A 61 -1.45 5.88 13.55
CA VAL A 61 -1.71 4.63 14.27
C VAL A 61 -1.47 4.79 15.77
N THR A 62 -0.61 5.72 16.19
CA THR A 62 -0.28 5.99 17.59
C THR A 62 -1.38 6.73 18.36
N ASP A 63 -2.37 7.31 17.66
CA ASP A 63 -3.51 7.97 18.28
C ASP A 63 -4.57 6.95 18.74
N GLU A 64 -4.82 6.92 20.04
CA GLU A 64 -5.79 6.01 20.66
C GLU A 64 -7.23 6.23 20.18
N GLN A 65 -7.66 7.48 20.00
CA GLN A 65 -9.03 7.76 19.55
C GLN A 65 -9.24 7.29 18.11
N VAL A 66 -8.21 7.47 17.28
CA VAL A 66 -8.19 6.95 15.92
C VAL A 66 -8.26 5.43 15.94
N ARG A 67 -7.40 4.74 16.71
CA ARG A 67 -7.44 3.27 16.80
C ARG A 67 -8.81 2.78 17.23
N GLN A 68 -9.38 3.30 18.32
CA GLN A 68 -10.69 2.88 18.82
C GLN A 68 -11.80 2.99 17.77
N LYS A 69 -11.75 4.03 16.91
CA LYS A 69 -12.69 4.19 15.79
C LYS A 69 -12.59 3.02 14.81
N TYR A 70 -11.38 2.62 14.42
CA TYR A 70 -11.16 1.51 13.50
C TYR A 70 -11.35 0.14 14.14
N GLU A 71 -10.91 -0.06 15.38
CA GLU A 71 -11.13 -1.30 16.14
C GLU A 71 -12.63 -1.58 16.31
N ARG A 72 -13.44 -0.55 16.57
CA ARG A 72 -14.90 -0.67 16.60
C ARG A 72 -15.48 -1.03 15.24
N ALA A 73 -14.95 -0.45 14.16
CA ALA A 73 -15.44 -0.68 12.80
C ALA A 73 -15.05 -2.06 12.25
N TRP A 74 -13.87 -2.56 12.62
CA TRP A 74 -13.29 -3.80 12.10
C TRP A 74 -13.42 -4.99 13.06
N GLY A 75 -13.80 -4.76 14.32
CA GLY A 75 -14.03 -5.79 15.32
C GLY A 75 -12.74 -6.49 15.80
N VAL A 76 -11.58 -5.86 15.62
CA VAL A 76 -10.27 -6.41 15.97
C VAL A 76 -9.40 -5.35 16.65
N PRO A 77 -8.54 -5.73 17.62
CA PRO A 77 -7.57 -4.81 18.19
C PRO A 77 -6.47 -4.47 17.17
N LEU A 78 -6.01 -3.22 17.19
CA LEU A 78 -4.97 -2.73 16.28
C LEU A 78 -3.62 -2.53 17.00
N PRO A 79 -2.49 -2.70 16.28
CA PRO A 79 -1.18 -2.37 16.81
C PRO A 79 -1.12 -0.90 17.25
N LYS A 80 -0.39 -0.63 18.34
CA LYS A 80 -0.19 0.74 18.86
C LYS A 80 1.05 1.41 18.28
N GLU A 81 2.01 0.61 17.84
CA GLU A 81 3.28 1.04 17.29
C GLU A 81 3.25 1.05 15.75
N PRO A 82 3.99 1.97 15.11
CA PRO A 82 4.21 1.92 13.67
C PRO A 82 4.82 0.60 13.20
N GLY A 83 4.45 0.19 11.99
CA GLY A 83 5.11 -0.91 11.29
C GLY A 83 6.51 -0.55 10.78
N MET A 84 7.13 -1.49 10.08
CA MET A 84 8.43 -1.29 9.42
C MET A 84 8.25 -0.59 8.07
N THR A 85 9.21 0.25 7.70
CA THR A 85 9.40 0.73 6.32
C THR A 85 9.97 -0.38 5.44
N ASN A 86 9.88 -0.23 4.11
CA ASN A 86 10.47 -1.21 3.17
C ASN A 86 11.98 -1.40 3.39
N HIS A 87 12.71 -0.33 3.68
CA HIS A 87 14.15 -0.40 3.98
C HIS A 87 14.42 -1.19 5.26
N GLU A 88 13.65 -0.91 6.33
CA GLU A 88 13.77 -1.67 7.58
C GLU A 88 13.38 -3.14 7.39
N MET A 89 12.39 -3.45 6.54
CA MET A 89 12.03 -4.84 6.24
C MET A 89 13.22 -5.61 5.64
N ILE A 90 13.94 -5.04 4.68
CA ILE A 90 15.14 -5.66 4.09
C ILE A 90 16.21 -5.94 5.16
N GLU A 91 16.50 -4.96 6.03
CA GLU A 91 17.44 -5.16 7.15
C GLU A 91 16.98 -6.22 8.15
N LYS A 92 15.66 -6.29 8.40
CA LYS A 92 15.07 -7.28 9.30
C LYS A 92 15.08 -8.68 8.70
N ILE A 93 15.03 -8.81 7.38
CA ILE A 93 15.24 -10.10 6.69
C ILE A 93 16.70 -10.53 6.87
N HIS A 94 17.66 -9.65 6.64
CA HIS A 94 19.07 -10.00 6.80
C HIS A 94 19.44 -10.43 8.22
N SER A 95 18.84 -9.80 9.23
CA SER A 95 19.02 -10.15 10.64
C SER A 95 18.17 -11.34 11.10
N GLY A 96 17.36 -11.93 10.22
CA GLY A 96 16.51 -13.09 10.51
C GLY A 96 15.28 -12.77 11.37
N GLN A 97 14.95 -11.50 11.59
CA GLN A 97 13.81 -11.05 12.39
C GLN A 97 12.51 -10.97 11.57
N LEU A 98 12.61 -10.80 10.25
CA LEU A 98 11.47 -10.87 9.33
C LEU A 98 11.61 -12.12 8.47
N LYS A 99 10.62 -13.02 8.57
CA LYS A 99 10.67 -14.35 7.97
C LYS A 99 9.75 -14.56 6.79
N ALA A 100 8.67 -13.80 6.75
CA ALA A 100 7.71 -13.88 5.67
C ALA A 100 7.34 -12.49 5.16
N MET A 101 7.13 -12.39 3.85
CA MET A 101 6.79 -11.14 3.20
C MET A 101 5.71 -11.38 2.13
N TYR A 102 4.79 -10.42 2.02
CA TYR A 102 3.78 -10.37 0.97
C TYR A 102 3.98 -9.06 0.21
N VAL A 103 4.45 -9.14 -1.03
CA VAL A 103 4.58 -7.99 -1.93
C VAL A 103 3.41 -7.99 -2.91
N LYS A 104 2.83 -6.81 -3.15
CA LYS A 104 1.72 -6.62 -4.08
C LYS A 104 2.04 -5.49 -5.05
N GLY A 105 2.16 -5.84 -6.33
CA GLY A 105 2.27 -4.88 -7.44
C GLY A 105 3.45 -3.93 -7.32
N GLU A 106 4.60 -4.43 -6.84
CA GLU A 106 5.83 -3.67 -6.64
C GLU A 106 7.03 -4.49 -7.16
N GLU A 107 7.97 -3.83 -7.84
CA GLU A 107 9.13 -4.46 -8.50
C GLU A 107 10.45 -4.07 -7.79
N MET A 108 10.53 -4.38 -6.50
CA MET A 108 11.68 -4.05 -5.65
C MET A 108 12.99 -4.72 -6.12
N GLY A 109 12.90 -5.90 -6.72
CA GLY A 109 14.04 -6.64 -7.28
C GLY A 109 14.75 -5.94 -8.45
N LEU A 110 14.18 -4.86 -9.00
CA LEU A 110 14.82 -4.07 -10.06
C LEU A 110 15.00 -2.59 -9.68
N VAL A 111 14.02 -1.99 -8.98
CA VAL A 111 13.96 -0.52 -8.80
C VAL A 111 14.50 -0.03 -7.46
N ASP A 112 14.64 -0.91 -6.46
CA ASP A 112 15.20 -0.51 -5.17
C ASP A 112 16.70 -0.23 -5.25
N SER A 113 17.17 0.59 -4.32
CA SER A 113 18.60 0.92 -4.22
C SER A 113 19.40 -0.29 -3.73
N ASN A 114 20.52 -0.56 -4.41
CA ASN A 114 21.39 -1.71 -4.14
C ASN A 114 20.67 -3.07 -4.30
N ILE A 115 20.38 -3.41 -5.55
CA ILE A 115 19.68 -4.65 -5.96
C ILE A 115 20.32 -5.91 -5.35
N ASN A 116 21.65 -5.98 -5.29
CA ASN A 116 22.35 -7.16 -4.75
C ASN A 116 22.03 -7.39 -3.26
N HIS A 117 21.91 -6.31 -2.49
CA HIS A 117 21.51 -6.37 -1.08
C HIS A 117 20.07 -6.86 -0.94
N VAL A 118 19.16 -6.31 -1.73
CA VAL A 118 17.74 -6.71 -1.76
C VAL A 118 17.60 -8.19 -2.14
N HIS A 119 18.29 -8.65 -3.19
CA HIS A 119 18.25 -10.05 -3.64
C HIS A 119 18.78 -11.00 -2.57
N ALA A 120 19.91 -10.66 -1.95
CA ALA A 120 20.46 -11.44 -0.84
C ALA A 120 19.57 -11.44 0.40
N ALA A 121 18.63 -10.50 0.53
CA ALA A 121 17.61 -10.52 1.56
C ALA A 121 16.51 -11.51 1.18
N TYR A 122 15.99 -11.45 -0.04
CA TYR A 122 14.90 -12.33 -0.50
C TYR A 122 15.27 -13.81 -0.40
N GLU A 123 16.51 -14.18 -0.71
CA GLU A 123 17.00 -15.57 -0.55
C GLU A 123 17.00 -16.08 0.91
N LYS A 124 16.86 -15.20 1.90
CA LYS A 124 16.80 -15.53 3.33
C LYS A 124 15.38 -15.60 3.91
N LEU A 125 14.37 -15.25 3.12
CA LEU A 125 12.98 -15.38 3.56
C LEU A 125 12.62 -16.86 3.69
N ASP A 126 11.87 -17.19 4.74
CA ASP A 126 11.34 -18.54 4.93
C ASP A 126 10.05 -18.74 4.09
N PHE A 127 9.35 -17.64 3.75
CA PHE A 127 8.18 -17.66 2.88
C PHE A 127 7.93 -16.31 2.19
N PHE A 128 7.88 -16.30 0.87
CA PHE A 128 7.70 -15.09 0.08
C PHE A 128 6.53 -15.22 -0.91
N VAL A 129 5.55 -14.32 -0.78
CA VAL A 129 4.40 -14.20 -1.68
C VAL A 129 4.52 -12.94 -2.51
N VAL A 130 4.33 -13.08 -3.83
CA VAL A 130 4.26 -11.95 -4.76
C VAL A 130 2.92 -11.99 -5.49
N GLN A 131 2.15 -10.90 -5.37
CA GLN A 131 0.94 -10.68 -6.14
C GLN A 131 1.22 -9.66 -7.23
N ASP A 132 1.20 -10.09 -8.49
CA ASP A 132 1.61 -9.25 -9.62
C ASP A 132 0.86 -9.63 -10.90
N ILE A 133 0.89 -8.71 -11.88
CA ILE A 133 0.31 -8.89 -13.22
C ILE A 133 1.27 -9.60 -14.18
N PHE A 134 2.58 -9.55 -13.89
CA PHE A 134 3.63 -10.21 -14.66
C PHE A 134 4.53 -11.04 -13.75
N LEU A 135 5.29 -11.97 -14.34
CA LEU A 135 6.41 -12.59 -13.64
C LEU A 135 7.56 -11.57 -13.59
N SER A 136 7.55 -10.74 -12.54
CA SER A 136 8.55 -9.71 -12.25
C SER A 136 9.88 -10.31 -11.78
N ARG A 137 10.96 -9.51 -11.81
CA ARG A 137 12.25 -9.90 -11.22
C ARG A 137 12.10 -10.18 -9.72
N THR A 138 11.21 -9.46 -9.04
CA THR A 138 10.82 -9.73 -7.66
C THR A 138 10.11 -11.08 -7.52
N ALA A 139 9.19 -11.42 -8.42
CA ALA A 139 8.46 -12.68 -8.39
C ALA A 139 9.34 -13.92 -8.62
N GLU A 140 10.50 -13.77 -9.27
CA GLU A 140 11.47 -14.86 -9.44
C GLU A 140 12.03 -15.40 -8.11
N PHE A 141 11.97 -14.61 -7.03
CA PHE A 141 12.37 -15.04 -5.68
C PHE A 141 11.21 -15.60 -4.86
N ALA A 142 9.97 -15.54 -5.35
CA ALA A 142 8.79 -15.87 -4.57
C ALA A 142 8.54 -17.40 -4.52
N ASP A 143 8.08 -17.87 -3.36
CA ASP A 143 7.56 -19.23 -3.21
C ASP A 143 6.16 -19.36 -3.84
N VAL A 144 5.38 -18.28 -3.79
CA VAL A 144 4.02 -18.23 -4.33
C VAL A 144 3.82 -16.97 -5.13
N VAL A 145 3.40 -17.13 -6.39
CA VAL A 145 2.98 -16.02 -7.26
C VAL A 145 1.45 -16.06 -7.41
N LEU A 146 0.79 -14.96 -7.07
CA LEU A 146 -0.67 -14.81 -7.17
C LEU A 146 -1.01 -13.87 -8.34
N PRO A 147 -1.64 -14.36 -9.42
CA PRO A 147 -1.87 -13.57 -10.63
C PRO A 147 -2.93 -12.50 -10.41
N ALA A 148 -2.54 -11.24 -10.46
CA ALA A 148 -3.44 -10.10 -10.35
C ALA A 148 -3.92 -9.62 -11.72
N SER A 149 -5.11 -9.03 -11.78
CA SER A 149 -5.64 -8.43 -13.01
C SER A 149 -5.10 -7.00 -13.23
N PRO A 150 -4.75 -6.60 -14.47
CA PRO A 150 -4.40 -5.22 -14.82
C PRO A 150 -5.61 -4.28 -14.72
N SER A 151 -5.38 -2.97 -14.92
CA SER A 151 -6.41 -1.93 -14.72
C SER A 151 -7.63 -2.07 -15.63
N LEU A 152 -7.49 -2.55 -16.87
CA LEU A 152 -8.64 -2.69 -17.79
C LEU A 152 -9.51 -3.91 -17.48
N GLU A 153 -9.02 -4.83 -16.67
CA GLU A 153 -9.70 -6.07 -16.27
C GLU A 153 -10.33 -5.97 -14.88
N LYS A 154 -10.27 -4.78 -14.26
CA LYS A 154 -10.87 -4.52 -12.96
C LYS A 154 -11.50 -3.15 -12.90
N GLU A 155 -12.35 -2.97 -11.90
CA GLU A 155 -12.93 -1.67 -11.58
C GLU A 155 -12.34 -1.11 -10.28
N GLY A 156 -12.39 0.21 -10.12
CA GLY A 156 -11.89 0.87 -8.92
C GLY A 156 -11.82 2.37 -9.08
N THR A 157 -10.89 3.00 -8.35
CA THR A 157 -10.60 4.42 -8.46
C THR A 157 -9.10 4.66 -8.34
N PHE A 158 -8.61 5.69 -9.01
CA PHE A 158 -7.29 6.25 -8.76
C PHE A 158 -7.42 7.69 -8.24
N THR A 159 -6.58 8.05 -7.27
CA THR A 159 -6.39 9.43 -6.86
C THR A 159 -5.09 9.93 -7.47
N ASN A 160 -5.18 10.94 -8.34
CA ASN A 160 -4.02 11.49 -9.05
C ASN A 160 -3.27 12.56 -8.22
N THR A 161 -2.22 13.14 -8.80
CA THR A 161 -1.35 14.15 -8.16
C THR A 161 -2.08 15.40 -7.65
N GLU A 162 -3.12 15.86 -8.34
CA GLU A 162 -3.94 17.01 -7.88
C GLU A 162 -5.02 16.62 -6.87
N ARG A 163 -4.97 15.38 -6.36
CA ARG A 163 -5.93 14.78 -5.42
C ARG A 163 -7.32 14.51 -6.04
N ARG A 164 -7.43 14.46 -7.37
CA ARG A 164 -8.67 14.11 -8.06
C ARG A 164 -8.87 12.60 -8.04
N ILE A 165 -10.03 12.19 -7.55
CA ILE A 165 -10.49 10.79 -7.64
C ILE A 165 -11.09 10.56 -9.01
N GLN A 166 -10.54 9.61 -9.74
CA GLN A 166 -10.96 9.20 -11.08
C GLN A 166 -11.46 7.76 -11.04
N ARG A 167 -12.59 7.50 -11.69
CA ARG A 167 -13.22 6.18 -11.74
C ARG A 167 -12.56 5.32 -12.82
N LEU A 168 -12.26 4.07 -12.46
CA LEU A 168 -11.83 3.02 -13.37
C LEU A 168 -13.00 2.05 -13.58
N TYR A 169 -13.31 1.77 -14.84
CA TYR A 169 -14.32 0.79 -15.25
C TYR A 169 -13.64 -0.42 -15.85
N GLN A 170 -14.17 -1.60 -15.53
CA GLN A 170 -13.77 -2.84 -16.19
C GLN A 170 -14.22 -2.80 -17.65
N VAL A 171 -13.30 -3.12 -18.55
CA VAL A 171 -13.52 -3.16 -20.01
C VAL A 171 -13.36 -4.59 -20.54
N PHE A 172 -12.45 -5.36 -19.94
CA PHE A 172 -12.22 -6.77 -20.26
C PHE A 172 -12.53 -7.65 -19.05
N GLU A 173 -12.88 -8.91 -19.30
CA GLU A 173 -12.91 -9.91 -18.23
C GLU A 173 -11.48 -10.27 -17.80
N PRO A 174 -11.25 -10.59 -16.51
CA PRO A 174 -9.95 -11.07 -16.05
C PRO A 174 -9.40 -12.21 -16.90
N LEU A 175 -8.13 -12.09 -17.28
CA LEU A 175 -7.48 -13.11 -18.10
C LEU A 175 -7.14 -14.35 -17.26
N GLY A 176 -7.51 -15.52 -17.77
CA GLY A 176 -7.19 -16.81 -17.15
C GLY A 176 -7.75 -16.93 -15.73
N GLU A 177 -6.88 -17.27 -14.78
CA GLU A 177 -7.24 -17.34 -13.34
C GLU A 177 -6.88 -16.06 -12.58
N SER A 178 -6.51 -14.99 -13.28
CA SER A 178 -6.21 -13.72 -12.63
C SER A 178 -7.46 -13.15 -11.95
N LYS A 179 -7.23 -12.42 -10.86
CA LYS A 179 -8.31 -11.76 -10.12
C LYS A 179 -7.93 -10.32 -9.81
N PRO A 180 -8.92 -9.41 -9.71
CA PRO A 180 -8.70 -8.10 -9.10
C PRO A 180 -8.04 -8.23 -7.73
N ASP A 181 -7.07 -7.37 -7.43
CA ASP A 181 -6.23 -7.49 -6.24
C ASP A 181 -6.99 -7.66 -4.92
N TRP A 182 -8.13 -6.97 -4.81
CA TRP A 182 -8.96 -6.99 -3.62
C TRP A 182 -9.64 -8.34 -3.39
N GLN A 183 -9.94 -9.10 -4.46
CA GLN A 183 -10.49 -10.45 -4.36
C GLN A 183 -9.43 -11.42 -3.84
N ILE A 184 -8.20 -11.33 -4.35
CA ILE A 184 -7.07 -12.14 -3.88
C ILE A 184 -6.85 -11.91 -2.39
N ILE A 185 -6.73 -10.64 -1.98
CA ILE A 185 -6.55 -10.28 -0.57
C ILE A 185 -7.71 -10.79 0.29
N MET A 186 -8.95 -10.66 -0.18
CA MET A 186 -10.14 -11.13 0.53
C MET A 186 -10.14 -12.66 0.68
N GLU A 187 -9.83 -13.40 -0.38
CA GLU A 187 -9.76 -14.87 -0.35
C GLU A 187 -8.66 -15.36 0.61
N VAL A 188 -7.49 -14.73 0.58
CA VAL A 188 -6.40 -15.01 1.53
C VAL A 188 -6.87 -14.71 2.95
N ALA A 189 -7.39 -13.50 3.20
CA ALA A 189 -7.89 -13.12 4.53
C ALA A 189 -8.99 -14.07 5.04
N ASN A 190 -9.88 -14.54 4.17
CA ASN A 190 -10.95 -15.48 4.53
C ASN A 190 -10.43 -16.87 4.86
N LYS A 191 -9.40 -17.36 4.14
CA LYS A 191 -8.70 -18.59 4.51
C LYS A 191 -8.00 -18.47 5.88
N LEU A 192 -7.66 -17.25 6.29
CA LEU A 192 -7.10 -16.92 7.61
C LEU A 192 -8.18 -16.59 8.66
N GLY A 193 -9.47 -16.70 8.35
CA GLY A 193 -10.57 -16.54 9.30
C GLY A 193 -11.20 -15.14 9.37
N ALA A 194 -10.91 -14.22 8.44
CA ALA A 194 -11.41 -12.84 8.50
C ALA A 194 -12.92 -12.68 8.19
N GLY A 195 -13.53 -13.62 7.46
CA GLY A 195 -14.98 -13.60 7.17
C GLY A 195 -15.48 -12.40 6.36
N TRP A 196 -14.66 -11.86 5.47
CA TRP A 196 -14.99 -10.74 4.58
C TRP A 196 -15.87 -11.19 3.40
N HIS A 197 -16.90 -10.40 3.09
CA HIS A 197 -17.88 -10.70 2.04
C HIS A 197 -18.12 -9.50 1.12
N TYR A 198 -17.06 -9.03 0.46
CA TYR A 198 -17.17 -7.97 -0.55
C TYR A 198 -17.51 -8.59 -1.91
N MET A 199 -18.65 -8.18 -2.47
CA MET A 199 -19.09 -8.70 -3.78
C MET A 199 -18.61 -7.84 -4.96
N GLN A 200 -18.41 -6.55 -4.74
CA GLN A 200 -18.08 -5.55 -5.76
C GLN A 200 -17.34 -4.39 -5.09
N THR A 201 -16.68 -3.54 -5.88
CA THR A 201 -16.23 -2.25 -5.33
C THR A 201 -17.46 -1.44 -4.92
N LEU A 202 -17.42 -0.75 -3.77
CA LEU A 202 -18.59 -0.14 -3.09
C LEU A 202 -19.45 0.82 -3.94
N TRP A 203 -19.00 1.20 -5.13
CA TRP A 203 -19.60 2.20 -6.00
C TRP A 203 -20.83 1.74 -6.81
N ARG A 204 -21.02 0.44 -7.05
CA ARG A 204 -22.15 -0.03 -7.88
C ARG A 204 -23.53 0.08 -7.22
N LYS A 205 -23.61 0.29 -5.90
CA LYS A 205 -24.88 0.32 -5.14
C LYS A 205 -25.37 1.71 -4.71
N GLN A 206 -24.59 2.79 -4.83
CA GLN A 206 -25.01 4.08 -4.27
C GLN A 206 -24.63 5.28 -5.15
N PRO A 207 -25.57 5.82 -5.95
CA PRO A 207 -25.41 7.13 -6.59
C PRO A 207 -25.28 8.30 -5.58
N SER A 208 -25.67 8.10 -4.32
CA SER A 208 -25.87 9.19 -3.34
C SER A 208 -24.97 9.16 -2.11
N CYS A 209 -24.18 8.11 -1.87
CA CYS A 209 -23.40 8.00 -0.63
C CYS A 209 -21.90 8.15 -0.90
N ARG A 210 -21.36 9.34 -0.58
CA ARG A 210 -19.93 9.67 -0.68
C ARG A 210 -19.13 9.23 0.55
N ARG A 211 -19.46 8.11 1.18
CA ARG A 211 -18.71 7.58 2.34
C ARG A 211 -17.91 6.35 1.93
N PHE A 212 -16.61 6.57 1.77
CA PHE A 212 -15.62 5.51 1.58
C PHE A 212 -15.44 4.74 2.89
N MET A 213 -15.60 3.41 2.85
CA MET A 213 -14.98 2.52 3.83
C MET A 213 -13.65 2.04 3.25
N PRO A 214 -12.51 2.33 3.90
CA PRO A 214 -11.22 1.82 3.46
C PRO A 214 -11.09 0.33 3.80
N VAL A 215 -10.66 -0.46 2.81
CA VAL A 215 -10.17 -1.83 3.04
C VAL A 215 -8.67 -1.69 3.33
N SER A 216 -8.29 -1.83 4.61
CA SER A 216 -6.88 -1.87 5.01
C SER A 216 -6.36 -3.30 4.94
N PRO A 217 -5.21 -3.57 4.28
CA PRO A 217 -4.61 -4.91 4.17
C PRO A 217 -3.90 -5.40 5.45
N MET A 218 -4.07 -4.74 6.61
CA MET A 218 -3.27 -4.99 7.82
C MET A 218 -3.40 -6.38 8.48
N ASN A 219 -4.20 -7.31 7.96
CA ASN A 219 -4.39 -8.63 8.57
C ASN A 219 -3.81 -9.83 7.80
N VAL A 220 -3.18 -9.64 6.63
CA VAL A 220 -2.67 -10.81 5.88
C VAL A 220 -1.41 -11.42 6.50
N LEU A 221 -0.61 -10.66 7.26
CA LEU A 221 0.68 -11.13 7.79
C LEU A 221 0.63 -11.83 9.16
N ARG A 222 -0.45 -11.70 9.94
CA ARG A 222 -0.51 -12.33 11.28
C ARG A 222 -0.77 -13.82 11.29
N ALA A 223 -1.19 -14.41 10.16
CA ALA A 223 -1.53 -15.83 10.10
C ALA A 223 -0.56 -16.68 9.28
N ILE A 224 0.58 -16.11 8.86
CA ILE A 224 1.65 -16.82 8.15
C ILE A 224 2.69 -17.41 9.14
N ILE A 225 2.65 -17.02 10.42
CA ILE A 225 3.50 -17.60 11.46
C ILE A 225 2.63 -18.53 12.33
N PRO A 226 2.87 -19.85 12.36
CA PRO A 226 2.20 -20.70 13.33
C PRO A 226 2.63 -20.26 14.73
N CYS A 227 1.66 -19.94 15.59
CA CYS A 227 1.87 -19.97 17.03
C CYS A 227 2.15 -21.43 17.43
N ASN A 228 3.40 -21.85 17.27
CA ASN A 228 3.94 -23.00 18.00
C ASN A 228 4.73 -22.45 19.18
N GLY A 229 4.17 -22.62 20.37
CA GLY A 229 4.83 -22.38 21.64
C GLY A 229 3.92 -22.83 22.77
N LEU A 230 4.30 -23.96 23.37
CA LEU A 230 3.84 -24.49 24.65
C LEU A 230 3.75 -23.43 25.76
#